data_AF-A0A4V1TDQ2-F1
#
_entry.id   AF-A0A4V1TDQ2-F1
#
_cell.length_a   1.000
_cell.length_b   1.000
_cell.length_c   1.000
_cell.angle_alpha   90.00
_cell.angle_beta   90.00
_cell.angle_gamma   90.00
#
_symmetry.space_group_name_H-M   'P 1'
#
loop_
_entity.id
_entity.type
_entity.pdbx_description
1 polymer ?
#
loop_
_entity_poly.entity_id
_entity_poly.type
_entity_poly.pdbx_seq_one_letter_code
_entity_poly.pdbx_strand_id
1 'polypeptide(L)' 'MAATFQIIPLSSTDPDGIDTQNEPKLLFTDALQTARDLKSQGKAFRVFFDGDTLEDQRRAFRELGALE' A
#
# COMPACT_ATOMS: atom_id res chain seq x y z
N MET A 1 -1.03 -14.60 -13.23
CA MET A 1 -0.19 -14.34 -12.04
C MET A 1 -0.96 -13.39 -11.15
N ALA A 2 -1.00 -13.63 -9.84
CA ALA A 2 -1.68 -12.72 -8.90
C ALA A 2 -0.87 -11.43 -8.76
N ALA A 3 -1.54 -10.29 -8.74
CA ALA A 3 -0.88 -9.03 -8.42
C ALA A 3 -0.41 -9.04 -6.96
N THR A 4 0.80 -8.52 -6.74
CA THR A 4 1.34 -8.32 -5.40
C THR A 4 1.38 -6.84 -5.06
N PHE A 5 1.22 -6.54 -3.78
CA PHE A 5 1.04 -5.20 -3.26
C PHE A 5 2.08 -4.96 -2.17
N GLN A 6 2.80 -3.85 -2.27
CA GLN A 6 3.68 -3.38 -1.20
C GLN A 6 3.08 -2.10 -0.62
N ILE A 7 2.81 -2.12 0.68
CA ILE A 7 2.30 -0.96 1.41
C ILE A 7 3.50 -0.32 2.09
N ILE A 8 3.73 0.96 1.86
CA ILE A 8 4.86 1.68 2.43
C ILE A 8 4.33 2.81 3.29
N PRO A 9 4.48 2.73 4.62
CA PRO A 9 4.03 3.77 5.52
C PRO A 9 4.87 5.03 5.33
N LEU A 10 4.22 6.13 4.94
CA LEU A 10 4.86 7.43 4.91
C LEU A 10 5.01 7.90 6.35
N SER A 11 6.25 8.14 6.73
CA SER A 11 6.60 8.59 8.08
C SER A 11 7.64 9.70 7.97
N SER A 12 7.85 10.46 9.04
CA SER A 12 8.82 11.58 9.00
C SER A 12 10.24 11.13 8.62
N THR A 13 10.55 9.84 8.79
CA THR A 13 11.83 9.24 8.40
C THR A 13 11.86 8.81 6.93
N ASP A 14 10.71 8.45 6.35
CA ASP A 14 10.56 8.07 4.95
C ASP A 14 9.36 8.84 4.34
N PRO A 15 9.55 10.13 4.02
CA PRO A 15 8.46 11.00 3.55
C PRO A 15 7.98 10.65 2.13
N ASP A 16 8.83 10.00 1.33
CA ASP A 16 8.53 9.66 -0.06
C ASP A 16 8.03 8.22 -0.27
N GLY A 17 8.10 7.36 0.75
CA GLY A 17 7.68 5.97 0.62
C GLY A 17 8.61 5.17 -0.29
N ILE A 18 9.90 5.51 -0.30
CA ILE A 18 10.89 4.94 -1.23
C ILE A 18 11.56 3.70 -0.63
N ASP A 19 11.49 3.51 0.69
CA ASP A 19 12.02 2.31 1.35
C ASP A 19 11.10 1.11 1.08
N THR A 20 11.18 0.60 -0.15
CA THR A 20 10.48 -0.61 -0.60
C THR A 20 11.30 -1.86 -0.30
N GLN A 21 12.54 -1.72 0.20
CA GLN A 21 13.47 -2.85 0.35
C GLN A 21 13.13 -3.75 1.53
N ASN A 22 12.50 -3.20 2.58
CA ASN A 22 12.14 -3.95 3.77
C ASN A 22 10.66 -4.39 3.80
N GLU A 23 9.81 -3.78 2.97
CA GLU A 23 8.38 -4.06 3.02
C GLU A 23 8.02 -5.32 2.21
N PRO A 24 7.31 -6.28 2.82
CA PRO A 24 6.98 -7.53 2.15
C PRO A 24 5.97 -7.31 1.01
N LYS A 25 6.14 -8.06 -0.07
CA LYS A 25 5.13 -8.18 -1.13
C LYS A 25 3.93 -8.98 -0.60
N LEU A 26 2.87 -8.26 -0.25
CA LEU A 26 1.64 -8.81 0.29
C LEU A 26 0.63 -9.11 -0.82
N LEU A 27 -0.30 -10.02 -0.53
CA LEU A 27 -1.50 -10.20 -1.35
C LEU A 27 -2.49 -9.07 -1.03
N PHE A 28 -3.49 -8.90 -1.91
CA PHE A 28 -4.49 -7.84 -1.79
C PHE A 28 -5.11 -7.73 -0.39
N THR A 29 -5.53 -8.85 0.20
CA THR A 29 -6.19 -8.86 1.51
C THR A 29 -5.27 -8.36 2.62
N ASP A 30 -4.04 -8.88 2.69
CA ASP A 30 -3.04 -8.46 3.68
C ASP A 30 -2.65 -6.98 3.49
N ALA A 31 -2.41 -6.57 2.25
CA ALA A 31 -2.09 -5.19 1.90
C ALA A 31 -3.23 -4.23 2.28
N LEU A 32 -4.49 -4.63 2.05
CA LEU A 32 -5.65 -3.84 2.43
C LEU A 32 -5.77 -3.70 3.95
N GLN A 33 -5.46 -4.76 4.70
CA GLN A 33 -5.45 -4.74 6.15
C GLN A 33 -4.37 -3.78 6.67
N THR A 34 -3.15 -3.84 6.13
CA THR A 34 -2.06 -2.91 6.49
C THR A 34 -2.41 -1.47 6.15
N ALA A 35 -2.93 -1.20 4.94
CA ALA A 35 -3.39 0.12 4.53
C ALA A 35 -4.46 0.69 5.48
N ARG A 36 -5.40 -0.15 5.91
CA ARG A 36 -6.44 0.24 6.87
C ARG A 36 -5.89 0.54 8.25
N ASP A 37 -4.90 -0.23 8.71
CA ASP A 37 -4.20 0.01 9.97
C ASP A 37 -3.44 1.35 9.95
N LEU A 38 -2.70 1.62 8.87
CA LEU A 38 -2.00 2.90 8.66
C LEU A 38 -2.95 4.09 8.61
N LYS A 39 -4.08 3.96 7.90
CA LYS A 39 -5.16 4.96 7.91
C LYS A 39 -5.69 5.18 9.33
N SER A 40 -5.89 4.11 10.10
CA SER A 40 -6.36 4.18 11.49
C SER A 40 -5.35 4.85 12.42
N GLN A 41 -4.06 4.74 12.13
CA GLN A 41 -2.98 5.47 12.82
C GLN A 41 -2.86 6.94 12.37
N GLY A 42 -3.67 7.37 11.38
CA GLY A 42 -3.58 8.71 10.79
C GLY A 42 -2.32 8.92 9.95
N LYS A 43 -1.67 7.82 9.52
CA LYS A 43 -0.47 7.85 8.69
C LYS A 43 -0.85 7.72 7.23
N ALA A 44 -0.24 8.57 6.40
CA ALA A 44 -0.30 8.38 4.95
C ALA A 44 0.55 7.17 4.58
N PHE A 45 0.22 6.53 3.46
CA PHE A 45 0.97 5.38 2.96
C PHE A 45 0.91 5.36 1.45
N ARG A 46 1.97 4.81 0.86
CA ARG A 46 2.10 4.61 -0.57
C ARG A 46 1.85 3.15 -0.89
N VAL A 47 1.20 2.88 -2.02
CA VAL A 47 0.93 1.50 -2.45
C VAL A 47 1.59 1.25 -3.78
N PHE A 48 2.47 0.26 -3.80
CA PHE A 48 3.11 -0.23 -5.02
C PHE A 48 2.44 -1.52 -5.47
N PHE A 49 2.15 -1.58 -6.75
CA PHE A 49 1.49 -2.71 -7.38
C PHE A 49 2.46 -3.35 -8.37
N ASP A 50 2.70 -4.65 -8.25
CA ASP A 50 3.56 -5.40 -9.17
C ASP A 50 2.70 -6.47 -9.87
N GLY A 51 2.45 -6.26 -11.17
CA GLY A 51 1.64 -7.13 -12.03
C GLY A 51 0.30 -6.53 -12.48
N ASP A 52 -0.54 -7.40 -13.07
CA ASP A 52 -1.87 -7.05 -13.59
C ASP A 52 -2.86 -6.87 -12.42
N THR A 53 -2.86 -5.67 -11.83
CA THR A 53 -3.81 -5.32 -10.77
C THR A 53 -5.17 -5.01 -11.35
N LEU A 54 -6.20 -5.64 -10.79
CA LEU A 54 -7.59 -5.31 -11.09
C LEU A 54 -7.88 -3.87 -10.67
N GLU A 55 -8.60 -3.12 -11.50
CA GLU A 55 -8.99 -1.72 -11.20
C GLU A 55 -9.74 -1.60 -9.86
N ASP A 56 -10.55 -2.60 -9.51
CA ASP A 56 -11.21 -2.72 -8.20
C ASP A 56 -10.24 -2.68 -7.02
N GLN A 57 -9.07 -3.31 -7.16
CA GLN A 57 -8.06 -3.35 -6.11
C GLN A 57 -7.43 -1.96 -5.92
N ARG A 58 -7.06 -1.29 -7.02
CA ARG A 58 -6.52 0.08 -6.96
C ARG A 58 -7.53 1.06 -6.38
N ARG A 59 -8.81 0.91 -6.75
CA ARG A 59 -9.90 1.73 -6.22
C ARG A 59 -10.03 1.60 -4.70
N ALA A 60 -9.97 0.37 -4.18
CA ALA A 60 -10.03 0.13 -2.74
C ALA A 60 -8.87 0.83 -1.98
N PHE A 61 -7.65 0.80 -2.52
CA PHE A 61 -6.52 1.53 -1.93
C PHE A 61 -6.70 3.05 -1.99
N ARG A 62 -7.20 3.59 -3.11
CA ARG A 62 -7.50 5.02 -3.21
C ARG A 62 -8.56 5.48 -2.21
N GLU A 63 -9.62 4.69 -1.99
CA GLU A 63 -10.64 5.00 -0.97
C GLU A 63 -10.07 4.96 0.46
N LEU A 64 -9.03 4.17 0.68
CA LEU A 64 -8.28 4.16 1.94
C LEU A 64 -7.32 5.36 2.08
N GLY A 65 -7.08 6.13 1.02
CA GLY A 65 -6.19 7.29 1.04
C GLY A 65 -4.76 6.95 0.63
N ALA A 66 -4.55 5.84 -0.08
CA ALA A 66 -3.27 5.53 -0.70
C ALA A 66 -2.85 6.61 -1.69
N LEU A 67 -1.57 6.98 -1.65
CA LEU A 67 -0.91 7.71 -2.73
C LEU A 67 -0.37 6.70 -3.74
N GLU A 68 -0.66 6.92 -5.03
CA GLU A 68 -0.11 6.16 -6.17
C GLU A 68 1.24 6.79 -6.58
#